data_AF-A0AA43LJR6-F1
#
_entry.id   AF-A0AA43LJR6-F1
#
_cell.length_a   1.000
_cell.length_b   1.000
_cell.length_c   1.000
_cell.angle_alpha   90.00
_cell.angle_beta   90.00
_cell.angle_gamma   90.00
#
_symmetry.space_group_name_H-M   'P 1'
#
loop_
_entity.id
_entity.type
_entity.pdbx_description
1 polymer ?
#
loop_
_entity_poly.entity_id
_entity_poly.type
_entity_poly.pdbx_seq_one_letter_code
_entity_poly.pdbx_strand_id
1 'polypeptide(L)'
;MKSINQQAKEYASGFDSNLIGRLDLETAFENGFKAAQDWISVEEELPDYYSVVLIKRTLSDGTYRYNTAWLSLMDDGRLTFTLNETNKIVGIENVPEWRPIEML
;
A
#
# COMPACT_ATOMS: atom_id res chain seq x y z
N MET A 1 33.59 -2.33 2.54
CA MET A 1 32.16 -2.43 2.22
C MET A 1 31.79 -1.18 1.44
N LYS A 2 31.28 -1.29 0.21
CA LYS A 2 30.92 -0.10 -0.60
C LYS A 2 29.58 0.46 -0.10
N SER A 3 29.42 1.79 -0.09
CA SER A 3 28.14 2.41 0.28
C SER A 3 27.05 2.08 -0.75
N ILE A 4 25.79 2.09 -0.32
CA ILE A 4 24.63 1.83 -1.18
C ILE A 4 24.64 2.76 -2.41
N ASN A 5 25.00 4.02 -2.22
CA ASN A 5 25.11 5.01 -3.29
C ASN A 5 26.18 4.67 -4.34
N GLN A 6 27.26 4.02 -3.92
CA GLN A 6 28.34 3.65 -4.83
C GLN A 6 27.99 2.39 -5.63
N GLN A 7 27.29 1.44 -5.02
CA GLN A 7 26.76 0.26 -5.71
C GLN A 7 25.67 0.63 -6.71
N ALA A 8 24.79 1.57 -6.36
CA ALA A 8 23.76 2.08 -7.27
C ALA A 8 24.35 2.79 -8.49
N LYS A 9 25.43 3.56 -8.31
CA LYS A 9 26.12 4.24 -9.42
C LYS A 9 26.83 3.27 -10.36
N GLU A 10 27.47 2.24 -9.84
CA GLU A 10 28.13 1.20 -10.66
C GLU A 10 27.08 0.39 -11.46
N TYR A 11 25.94 0.04 -10.85
CA TYR A 11 24.83 -0.62 -11.54
C TYR A 11 24.24 0.23 -12.67
N ALA A 12 24.03 1.54 -12.42
CA ALA A 12 23.51 2.46 -13.42
C ALA A 12 24.48 2.74 -14.59
N SER A 13 25.79 2.64 -14.35
CA SER A 13 26.81 2.90 -15.37
C SER A 13 27.02 1.76 -16.38
N GLY A 14 26.45 0.57 -16.12
CA GLY A 14 26.54 -0.59 -17.01
C GLY A 14 25.44 -0.70 -18.07
N PHE A 15 24.46 0.21 -18.06
CA PHE A 15 23.36 0.22 -19.02
C PHE A 15 23.65 1.16 -20.18
N ASP A 16 23.65 0.61 -21.40
CA ASP A 16 23.80 1.35 -22.65
C ASP A 16 22.64 2.34 -22.81
N SER A 17 22.98 3.63 -22.77
CA SER A 17 22.06 4.76 -22.56
C SER A 17 21.10 5.05 -23.73
N ASN A 18 21.05 4.20 -24.77
CA ASN A 18 20.48 4.56 -26.06
C ASN A 18 19.42 3.62 -26.66
N LEU A 19 18.96 2.55 -26.00
CA LEU A 19 17.97 1.66 -26.66
C LEU A 19 16.58 1.59 -26.01
N ILE A 20 16.45 1.46 -24.69
CA ILE A 20 15.15 1.19 -24.06
C ILE A 20 15.23 1.66 -22.60
N GLY A 21 14.34 2.51 -22.10
CA GLY A 21 14.11 2.60 -20.65
C GLY A 21 14.28 3.96 -19.96
N ARG A 22 14.60 5.05 -20.67
CA ARG A 22 14.52 6.41 -20.08
C ARG A 22 13.14 7.06 -20.21
N LEU A 23 12.26 6.49 -21.03
CA LEU A 23 10.98 7.08 -21.42
C LEU A 23 9.76 6.47 -20.71
N ASP A 24 9.96 5.64 -19.68
CA ASP A 24 8.81 5.07 -18.95
C ASP A 24 9.02 4.95 -17.43
N LEU A 25 10.22 5.27 -16.92
CA LEU A 25 10.48 5.20 -15.48
C LEU A 25 9.85 6.39 -14.73
N GLU A 26 9.91 7.58 -15.30
CA GLU A 26 9.34 8.79 -14.67
C GLU A 26 7.81 8.73 -14.71
N THR A 27 7.22 8.34 -15.84
CA THR A 27 5.77 8.12 -15.96
C THR A 27 5.29 6.95 -15.11
N ALA A 28 6.00 5.81 -15.06
CA ALA A 28 5.63 4.72 -14.15
C ALA A 28 5.76 5.12 -12.68
N PHE A 29 6.76 5.94 -12.33
CA PHE A 29 6.91 6.47 -10.98
C PHE A 29 5.80 7.46 -10.63
N GLU A 30 5.45 8.39 -11.51
CA GLU A 30 4.34 9.33 -11.33
C GLU A 30 2.99 8.61 -11.24
N ASN A 31 2.76 7.59 -12.06
CA ASN A 31 1.56 6.77 -12.01
C ASN A 31 1.51 5.94 -10.72
N GLY A 32 2.61 5.33 -10.32
CA GLY A 32 2.71 4.61 -9.05
C GLY A 32 2.55 5.54 -7.84
N PHE A 33 3.04 6.78 -7.94
CA PHE A 33 2.87 7.81 -6.92
C PHE A 33 1.42 8.27 -6.83
N LYS A 34 0.76 8.52 -7.97
CA LYS A 34 -0.65 8.87 -8.04
C LYS A 34 -1.56 7.75 -7.53
N ALA A 35 -1.32 6.52 -7.96
CA ALA A 35 -2.01 5.34 -7.41
C ALA A 35 -1.73 5.14 -5.91
N ALA A 36 -0.54 5.52 -5.44
CA ALA A 36 -0.23 5.55 -4.01
C ALA A 36 -0.88 6.74 -3.25
N GLN A 37 -1.44 7.71 -3.95
CA GLN A 37 -2.17 8.85 -3.37
C GLN A 37 -3.67 8.63 -3.30
N ASP A 38 -4.24 7.77 -4.15
CA ASP A 38 -5.69 7.53 -4.22
C ASP A 38 -6.17 6.60 -3.10
N TRP A 39 -6.27 7.17 -1.91
CA TRP A 39 -6.90 6.56 -0.75
C TRP A 39 -8.42 6.77 -0.80
N ILE A 40 -9.17 5.71 -0.54
CA ILE A 40 -10.63 5.68 -0.51
C ILE A 40 -11.06 5.75 0.96
N SER A 41 -11.97 6.67 1.29
CA SER A 41 -12.54 6.74 2.63
C SER A 41 -13.44 5.53 2.89
N VAL A 42 -13.29 4.91 4.06
CA VAL A 42 -14.16 3.81 4.50
C VAL A 42 -15.62 4.26 4.68
N GLU A 43 -15.85 5.56 4.86
CA GLU A 43 -17.20 6.15 4.88
C GLU A 43 -17.84 6.26 3.49
N GLU A 44 -17.02 6.41 2.44
CA GLU A 44 -17.49 6.51 1.06
C GLU A 44 -17.76 5.14 0.47
N GLU A 45 -16.81 4.22 0.63
CA GLU A 45 -16.86 2.89 0.04
C GLU A 45 -16.04 1.89 0.85
N LEU A 46 -16.54 0.65 0.93
CA LEU A 46 -15.84 -0.47 1.53
C LEU A 46 -15.21 -1.34 0.46
N PRO A 47 -14.04 -1.95 0.73
CA PRO A 47 -13.49 -2.95 -0.17
C PRO A 47 -14.39 -4.20 -0.19
N ASP A 48 -14.31 -4.94 -1.29
CA ASP A 48 -14.95 -6.25 -1.39
C ASP A 48 -14.49 -7.18 -0.25
N TYR A 49 -15.41 -8.02 0.22
CA TYR A 49 -15.10 -9.04 1.21
C TYR A 49 -13.96 -9.95 0.74
N TYR A 50 -13.04 -10.25 1.65
CA TYR A 50 -11.85 -11.09 1.42
C TYR A 50 -10.82 -10.56 0.41
N SER A 51 -11.03 -9.39 -0.19
CA SER A 51 -10.00 -8.71 -0.97
C SER A 51 -8.93 -8.14 -0.04
N VAL A 52 -7.67 -8.47 -0.31
CA VAL A 52 -6.53 -7.91 0.45
C VAL A 52 -6.24 -6.50 -0.07
N VAL A 53 -6.33 -5.53 0.83
CA VAL A 53 -6.15 -4.11 0.57
C VAL A 53 -5.09 -3.52 1.48
N LEU A 54 -4.54 -2.36 1.12
CA LEU A 54 -3.73 -1.57 2.04
C LEU A 54 -4.66 -0.66 2.84
N ILE A 55 -4.61 -0.75 4.16
CA ILE A 55 -5.34 0.13 5.07
C ILE A 55 -4.40 1.14 5.73
N LYS A 56 -4.93 2.34 6.00
CA LYS A 56 -4.33 3.33 6.89
C LYS A 56 -5.14 3.32 8.16
N ARG A 57 -4.54 2.90 9.27
CA ARG A 57 -5.22 2.83 10.58
C ARG A 57 -4.65 3.80 11.60
N THR A 58 -5.52 4.32 12.44
CA THR A 58 -5.19 5.21 13.55
C THR A 58 -4.80 4.37 14.77
N LEU A 59 -3.71 4.76 15.43
CA LEU A 59 -3.27 4.18 16.70
C LEU A 59 -3.79 5.01 17.87
N SER A 60 -3.69 4.48 19.09
CA SER A 60 -4.18 5.15 20.31
C SER A 60 -3.50 6.49 20.60
N ASP A 61 -2.31 6.72 20.03
CA ASP A 61 -1.57 7.98 20.14
C ASP A 61 -1.91 9.00 19.03
N GLY A 62 -2.89 8.69 18.18
CA GLY A 62 -3.32 9.52 17.04
C GLY A 62 -2.42 9.40 15.80
N THR A 63 -1.38 8.56 15.82
CA THR A 63 -0.53 8.34 14.65
C THR A 63 -1.13 7.31 13.69
N TYR A 64 -0.69 7.34 12.43
CA TYR A 64 -1.13 6.39 11.41
C TYR A 64 -0.15 5.24 11.23
N ARG A 65 -0.69 4.05 10.97
CA ARG A 65 0.07 2.88 10.52
C ARG A 65 -0.58 2.28 9.28
N TYR A 66 0.26 1.86 8.35
CA TYR A 66 -0.18 1.18 7.13
C TYR A 66 -0.02 -0.33 7.29
N ASN A 67 -1.07 -1.08 6.96
CA ASN A 67 -1.07 -2.53 7.03
C ASN A 67 -1.84 -3.11 5.85
N THR A 68 -1.48 -4.31 5.41
CA THR A 68 -2.34 -5.09 4.51
C THR A 68 -3.40 -5.79 5.34
N ALA A 69 -4.67 -5.70 4.93
CA ALA A 69 -5.80 -6.29 5.65
C ALA A 69 -6.91 -6.67 4.66
N TRP A 70 -7.89 -7.42 5.13
CA TRP A 70 -9.11 -7.71 4.39
C TRP A 70 -10.34 -7.47 5.29
N LEU A 71 -11.45 -7.08 4.68
CA LEU A 71 -12.70 -6.81 5.39
C LEU A 71 -13.37 -8.10 5.85
N SER A 72 -13.73 -8.16 7.13
CA SER A 72 -14.36 -9.28 7.81
C SER A 72 -15.65 -8.85 8.49
N LEU A 73 -16.65 -9.74 8.53
CA LEU A 73 -17.87 -9.60 9.32
C LEU A 73 -17.79 -10.51 10.56
N MET A 74 -17.95 -9.94 11.75
CA MET A 74 -17.96 -10.67 13.01
C MET A 74 -19.34 -11.31 13.28
N ASP A 75 -19.41 -12.30 14.16
CA ASP A 75 -20.66 -12.98 14.54
C ASP A 75 -21.73 -12.05 15.12
N ASP A 76 -21.31 -10.93 15.71
CA ASP A 76 -22.19 -9.89 16.26
C ASP A 76 -22.62 -8.83 15.23
N GLY A 77 -22.28 -9.04 13.95
CA GLY A 77 -22.61 -8.15 12.84
C GLY A 77 -21.68 -6.95 12.67
N ARG A 78 -20.62 -6.81 13.48
CA ARG A 78 -19.65 -5.72 13.32
C ARG A 78 -18.70 -5.99 12.15
N LEU A 79 -18.41 -4.95 11.39
CA LEU A 79 -17.35 -4.97 10.38
C LEU A 79 -15.99 -4.68 11.03
N THR A 80 -14.98 -5.44 10.62
CA THR A 80 -13.59 -5.29 11.08
C THR A 80 -12.64 -5.53 9.94
N PHE A 81 -11.41 -5.04 10.06
CA PHE A 81 -10.31 -5.41 9.20
C PHE A 81 -9.42 -6.44 9.90
N THR A 82 -9.26 -7.61 9.28
CA THR A 82 -8.30 -8.62 9.73
C THR A 82 -6.96 -8.35 9.06
N LEU A 83 -5.92 -8.12 9.86
CA LEU A 83 -4.58 -7.87 9.34
C LEU A 83 -4.04 -9.14 8.68
N ASN A 84 -3.62 -9.01 7.41
CA ASN A 84 -3.16 -10.13 6.60
C ASN A 84 -2.03 -10.90 7.30
N GLU A 85 -2.03 -12.23 7.18
CA GLU A 85 -1.05 -13.14 7.81
C GLU A 85 -0.97 -13.07 9.35
N THR A 86 -1.99 -12.51 10.00
CA THR A 86 -2.06 -12.46 11.47
C THR A 86 -3.47 -12.77 11.98
N ASN A 87 -3.58 -13.03 13.29
CA ASN A 87 -4.86 -13.15 13.99
C ASN A 87 -5.32 -11.83 14.62
N LYS A 88 -4.80 -10.69 14.15
CA LYS A 88 -5.13 -9.37 14.71
C LYS A 88 -6.26 -8.74 13.92
N ILE A 89 -7.27 -8.27 14.65
CA ILE A 89 -8.40 -7.52 14.11
C ILE A 89 -8.27 -6.04 14.49
N VAL A 90 -8.77 -5.18 13.61
CA VAL A 90 -8.87 -3.73 13.80
C VAL A 90 -10.31 -3.34 13.54
N GLY A 91 -10.94 -2.65 14.49
CA GLY A 91 -12.29 -2.13 14.30
C GLY A 91 -12.32 -1.14 13.13
N ILE A 92 -13.40 -1.18 12.34
CA ILE A 92 -13.58 -0.33 11.16
C ILE A 92 -13.43 1.17 11.49
N GLU A 93 -13.82 1.58 12.70
CA GLU A 93 -13.68 2.94 13.21
C GLU A 93 -12.23 3.43 13.36
N ASN A 94 -11.27 2.50 13.38
CA ASN A 94 -9.85 2.82 13.44
C ASN A 94 -9.19 2.82 12.06
N VAL A 95 -9.95 2.61 10.99
CA VAL A 95 -9.46 2.60 9.61
C VAL A 95 -10.17 3.70 8.83
N PRO A 96 -9.64 4.93 8.78
CA PRO A 96 -10.25 6.00 8.00
C PRO A 96 -10.22 5.73 6.49
N GLU A 97 -9.14 5.11 5.98
CA GLU A 97 -8.89 5.03 4.54
C GLU A 97 -8.28 3.68 4.16
N TRP A 98 -8.58 3.24 2.94
CA TRP A 98 -8.00 2.04 2.32
C TRP A 98 -7.69 2.28 0.84
N ARG A 99 -6.96 1.37 0.21
CA ARG A 99 -6.79 1.33 -1.24
C ARG A 99 -6.50 -0.10 -1.74
N PRO A 100 -6.86 -0.44 -2.98
CA PRO A 100 -6.55 -1.74 -3.55
C PRO A 100 -5.03 -1.97 -3.64
N ILE A 101 -4.62 -3.23 -3.60
CA ILE A 101 -3.26 -3.64 -3.95
C ILE A 101 -3.33 -4.19 -5.38
N GLU A 102 -2.93 -3.39 -6.36
CA GLU A 102 -2.76 -3.89 -7.71
C GLU A 102 -1.55 -4.83 -7.73
N MET A 103 -1.78 -6.11 -8.04
CA MET A 103 -0.69 -7.05 -8.32
C MET A 103 -0.19 -6.78 -9.74
N LEU A 104 1.04 -6.28 -9.86
CA LEU A 104 1.79 -6.11 -11.11
C LEU A 104 2.15 -7.47 -11.74
#